data_AF-A0A0P7XQ86-F1
#
_entry.id   AF-A0A0P7XQ86-F1
#
_cell.length_a   1.000
_cell.length_b   1.000
_cell.length_c   1.000
_cell.angle_alpha   90.00
_cell.angle_beta   90.00
_cell.angle_gamma   90.00
#
_symmetry.space_group_name_H-M   'P 1'
#
loop_
_entity.id
_entity.type
_entity.pdbx_description
1 polymer ?
#
loop_
_entity_poly.entity_id
_entity_poly.type
_entity_poly.pdbx_seq_one_letter_code
_entity_poly.pdbx_strand_id
1 'polypeptide(L)'
;MPATNEAWGELSRQGGRVSAKLKRRTDHSPAKVWAMLTNPVNLANWLAPGTVEQWQGGAVKIDFGQSGSAIDSYVRAIRPERLLEYSWSAGNEPQRPIRWNLVPDDEGTTVELTLLLPDDDRVAISCAGWDAHLEMLMASLEGIHIHFPADRFREARAAFDLMVEEEPVT
;
A
#
# COMPACT_ATOMS: atom_id res chain seq x y z
N MET A 1 12.78 -9.64 22.16
CA MET A 1 13.04 -10.42 20.94
C MET A 1 12.90 -9.45 19.78
N PRO A 2 13.85 -9.37 18.82
CA PRO A 2 13.66 -8.47 17.70
C PRO A 2 12.40 -8.95 16.96
N ALA A 3 11.48 -8.02 16.67
CA ALA A 3 10.32 -8.32 15.85
C ALA A 3 10.86 -8.86 14.52
N THR A 4 10.59 -10.14 14.25
CA THR A 4 11.01 -10.80 13.02
C THR A 4 10.48 -9.99 11.85
N ASN A 5 11.30 -9.71 10.82
CA ASN A 5 10.93 -8.91 9.64
C ASN A 5 9.56 -9.28 9.05
N GLU A 6 9.14 -10.55 9.19
CA GLU A 6 7.82 -11.08 8.83
C GLU A 6 6.62 -10.29 9.39
N ALA A 7 6.77 -9.58 10.53
CA ALA A 7 5.67 -8.86 11.15
C ALA A 7 5.27 -7.56 10.41
N TRP A 8 6.22 -6.93 9.71
CA TRP A 8 6.01 -5.63 9.07
C TRP A 8 6.05 -5.71 7.55
N GLY A 9 6.99 -6.49 7.00
CA GLY A 9 7.17 -6.68 5.57
C GLY A 9 8.60 -7.05 5.20
N GLU A 10 8.84 -7.19 3.90
CA GLU A 10 10.17 -7.46 3.34
C GLU A 10 10.66 -6.22 2.60
N LEU A 11 11.94 -5.87 2.76
CA LEU A 11 12.62 -4.90 1.92
C LEU A 11 13.56 -5.63 0.96
N SER A 12 13.84 -5.01 -0.19
CA SER A 12 14.90 -5.43 -1.09
C SER A 12 15.37 -4.26 -1.93
N ARG A 13 16.69 -4.10 -2.07
CA ARG A 13 17.31 -3.03 -2.87
C ARG A 13 17.70 -3.52 -4.26
N GLN A 14 17.28 -2.81 -5.31
CA GLN A 14 17.74 -3.06 -6.68
C GLN A 14 17.80 -1.76 -7.50
N GLY A 15 18.98 -1.48 -8.08
CA GLY A 15 19.13 -0.40 -9.06
C GLY A 15 18.81 1.01 -8.54
N GLY A 16 19.21 1.34 -7.30
CA GLY A 16 18.95 2.64 -6.67
C GLY A 16 17.49 2.82 -6.20
N ARG A 17 16.73 1.73 -6.11
CA ARG A 17 15.36 1.70 -5.61
C ARG A 17 15.22 0.66 -4.51
N VAL A 18 14.27 0.91 -3.62
CA VAL A 18 13.84 -0.04 -2.60
C VAL A 18 12.46 -0.57 -2.96
N SER A 19 12.33 -1.89 -3.01
CA SER A 19 11.03 -2.57 -3.08
C SER A 19 10.65 -3.04 -1.68
N ALA A 20 9.48 -2.61 -1.21
CA ALA A 20 8.89 -3.07 0.04
C ALA A 20 7.66 -3.94 -0.26
N LYS A 21 7.55 -5.11 0.38
CA LYS A 21 6.40 -6.00 0.26
C LYS A 21 5.74 -6.18 1.61
N LEU A 22 4.46 -5.81 1.70
CA LEU A 22 3.63 -5.94 2.90
C LEU A 22 2.49 -6.91 2.57
N LYS A 23 2.15 -7.80 3.51
CA LYS A 23 1.08 -8.79 3.33
C LYS A 23 0.04 -8.72 4.44
N ARG A 24 -1.23 -8.91 4.07
CA ARG A 24 -2.35 -9.11 5.02
C ARG A 24 -3.25 -10.23 4.52
N ARG A 25 -3.72 -11.07 5.43
CA ARG A 25 -4.69 -12.12 5.14
C ARG A 25 -6.07 -11.69 5.65
N THR A 26 -7.09 -11.94 4.85
CA THR A 26 -8.49 -11.63 5.21
C THR A 26 -9.43 -12.73 4.71
N ASP A 27 -10.47 -13.04 5.47
CA ASP A 27 -11.46 -14.08 5.13
C ASP A 27 -12.46 -13.61 4.06
N HIS A 28 -12.29 -12.38 3.56
CA HIS A 28 -13.13 -11.82 2.50
C HIS A 28 -12.68 -12.28 1.12
N SER A 29 -13.64 -12.40 0.20
CA SER A 29 -13.39 -12.78 -1.18
C SER A 29 -12.55 -11.73 -1.94
N PRO A 30 -11.83 -12.14 -3.00
CA PRO A 30 -11.06 -11.20 -3.82
C PRO A 30 -11.93 -10.10 -4.41
N ALA A 31 -13.18 -10.39 -4.74
CA ALA A 31 -14.16 -9.41 -5.23
C ALA A 31 -14.48 -8.33 -4.19
N LYS A 32 -14.62 -8.70 -2.90
CA LYS A 32 -14.88 -7.73 -1.83
C LYS A 32 -13.65 -6.85 -1.58
N VAL A 33 -12.45 -7.45 -1.55
CA VAL A 33 -11.20 -6.68 -1.43
C VAL A 33 -11.01 -5.76 -2.64
N TRP A 34 -11.28 -6.24 -3.85
CA TRP A 34 -11.21 -5.45 -5.07
C TRP A 34 -12.10 -4.21 -5.04
N ALA A 35 -13.33 -4.36 -4.53
CA ALA A 35 -14.23 -3.24 -4.34
C ALA A 35 -13.67 -2.21 -3.35
N MET A 36 -12.89 -2.62 -2.33
CA MET A 36 -12.22 -1.68 -1.43
C MET A 36 -11.12 -0.87 -2.11
N LEU A 37 -10.48 -1.43 -3.13
CA LEU A 37 -9.37 -0.80 -3.87
C LEU A 37 -9.84 0.07 -5.04
N THR A 38 -11.09 -0.09 -5.50
CA THR A 38 -11.55 0.53 -6.76
C THR A 38 -12.84 1.34 -6.64
N ASN A 39 -13.70 1.06 -5.66
CA ASN A 39 -14.93 1.82 -5.47
C ASN A 39 -14.63 3.14 -4.71
N PRO A 40 -15.07 4.30 -5.23
CA PRO A 40 -14.82 5.60 -4.59
C PRO A 40 -15.31 5.72 -3.14
N VAL A 41 -16.48 5.15 -2.82
CA VAL A 41 -17.04 5.18 -1.47
C VAL A 41 -16.18 4.35 -0.53
N ASN A 42 -15.74 3.17 -0.98
CA ASN A 42 -14.90 2.30 -0.16
C ASN A 42 -13.48 2.86 0.02
N LEU A 43 -12.89 3.45 -1.02
CA LEU A 43 -11.57 4.10 -0.93
C LEU A 43 -11.55 5.18 0.15
N ALA A 44 -12.60 5.98 0.25
CA ALA A 44 -12.72 7.03 1.26
C ALA A 44 -12.80 6.48 2.70
N ASN A 45 -13.17 5.21 2.88
CA ASN A 45 -13.32 4.60 4.21
C ASN A 45 -11.98 4.22 4.86
N TRP A 46 -10.93 4.01 4.08
CA TRP A 46 -9.64 3.53 4.60
C TRP A 46 -8.40 4.27 4.09
N LEU A 47 -8.47 4.89 2.91
CA LEU A 47 -7.35 5.59 2.29
C LEU A 47 -7.60 7.10 2.24
N ALA A 48 -8.43 7.52 1.29
CA ALA A 48 -8.79 8.90 1.03
C ALA A 48 -9.86 8.98 -0.07
N PRO A 49 -10.63 10.07 -0.15
CA PRO A 49 -11.56 10.31 -1.27
C PRO A 49 -10.83 10.27 -2.62
N GLY A 50 -11.40 9.55 -3.58
CA GLY A 50 -10.77 9.39 -4.89
C GLY A 50 -11.52 8.45 -5.83
N THR A 51 -10.99 8.31 -7.03
CA THR A 51 -11.52 7.47 -8.11
C THR A 51 -10.42 6.66 -8.78
N VAL A 52 -10.75 5.43 -9.16
CA VAL A 52 -9.90 4.52 -9.95
C VAL A 52 -10.70 4.04 -11.15
N GLU A 53 -10.28 4.43 -12.35
CA GLU A 53 -10.84 3.92 -13.59
C GLU A 53 -10.30 2.51 -13.88
N GLN A 54 -11.18 1.52 -13.94
CA GLN A 54 -10.80 0.10 -13.94
C GLN A 54 -10.43 -0.45 -15.33
N TRP A 55 -9.53 0.23 -16.03
CA TRP A 55 -8.91 -0.25 -17.28
C TRP A 55 -7.47 0.25 -17.38
N GLN A 56 -6.65 -0.43 -18.20
CA GLN A 56 -5.27 0.01 -18.40
C GLN A 56 -5.23 1.40 -19.05
N GLY A 57 -4.47 2.32 -18.46
CA GLY A 57 -4.42 3.73 -18.84
C GLY A 57 -5.54 4.58 -18.21
N GLY A 58 -6.47 3.99 -17.46
CA GLY A 58 -7.50 4.73 -16.73
C GLY A 58 -6.91 5.64 -15.66
N ALA A 59 -7.55 6.78 -15.41
CA ALA A 59 -7.12 7.74 -14.40
C ALA A 59 -7.26 7.19 -12.97
N VAL A 60 -6.28 7.53 -12.13
CA VAL A 60 -6.32 7.32 -10.69
C VAL A 60 -6.10 8.65 -9.99
N LYS A 61 -7.14 9.10 -9.27
CA LYS A 61 -7.15 10.39 -8.56
C LYS A 61 -7.51 10.18 -7.11
N ILE A 62 -6.60 10.44 -6.17
CA ILE A 62 -6.84 10.26 -4.73
C ILE A 62 -6.31 11.48 -4.00
N ASP A 63 -7.17 12.12 -3.21
CA ASP A 63 -6.85 13.39 -2.54
C ASP A 63 -6.68 13.17 -1.03
N PHE A 64 -5.43 13.23 -0.57
CA PHE A 64 -5.08 13.14 0.86
C PHE A 64 -5.29 14.48 1.61
N GLY A 65 -5.76 15.52 0.93
CA GLY A 65 -5.98 16.85 1.47
C GLY A 65 -4.68 17.45 2.02
N GLN A 66 -4.74 17.97 3.26
CA GLN A 66 -3.57 18.51 3.95
C GLN A 66 -2.63 17.43 4.52
N SER A 67 -3.01 16.16 4.42
CA SER A 67 -2.34 15.04 5.10
C SER A 67 -1.27 14.36 4.25
N GLY A 68 -1.16 14.69 2.95
CA GLY A 68 -0.17 14.09 2.06
C GLY A 68 -0.28 14.55 0.62
N SER A 69 0.66 14.10 -0.22
CA SER A 69 0.62 14.33 -1.67
C SER A 69 -0.57 13.60 -2.29
N ALA A 70 -1.33 14.31 -3.12
CA ALA A 70 -2.36 13.70 -3.96
C ALA A 70 -1.76 12.63 -4.89
N ILE A 71 -2.61 11.71 -5.32
CA ILE A 71 -2.34 10.82 -6.44
C ILE A 71 -3.05 11.39 -7.65
N ASP A 72 -2.29 11.64 -8.70
CA ASP A 72 -2.82 11.95 -10.03
C ASP A 72 -1.95 11.16 -11.02
N SER A 73 -2.40 9.94 -11.32
CA SER A 73 -1.65 8.97 -12.11
C SER A 73 -2.59 8.13 -12.98
N TYR A 74 -2.06 7.08 -13.60
CA TYR A 74 -2.81 6.17 -14.44
C TYR A 74 -2.59 4.73 -14.02
N VAL A 75 -3.61 3.90 -14.22
CA VAL A 75 -3.54 2.45 -14.07
C VAL A 75 -2.53 1.90 -15.08
N ARG A 76 -1.48 1.25 -14.58
CA ARG A 76 -0.41 0.65 -15.38
C ARG A 76 -0.65 -0.80 -15.71
N ALA A 77 -1.21 -1.55 -14.77
CA ALA A 77 -1.59 -2.94 -14.95
C ALA A 77 -2.89 -3.21 -14.19
N ILE A 78 -3.77 -4.00 -14.79
CA ILE A 78 -5.03 -4.38 -14.17
C ILE A 78 -5.42 -5.80 -14.59
N ARG A 79 -5.81 -6.62 -13.61
CA ARG A 79 -6.57 -7.85 -13.79
C ARG A 79 -7.64 -7.85 -12.72
N PRO A 80 -8.92 -7.72 -13.06
CA PRO A 80 -10.01 -7.65 -12.09
C PRO A 80 -9.87 -8.71 -11.00
N GLU A 81 -10.06 -8.29 -9.76
CA GLU A 81 -9.99 -9.13 -8.56
C GLU A 81 -8.64 -9.84 -8.31
N ARG A 82 -7.57 -9.44 -9.00
CA ARG A 82 -6.25 -10.10 -8.90
C ARG A 82 -5.08 -9.14 -8.87
N LEU A 83 -5.10 -8.08 -9.68
CA LEU A 83 -3.96 -7.19 -9.82
C LEU A 83 -4.42 -5.77 -10.12
N LEU A 84 -3.91 -4.79 -9.37
CA LEU A 84 -4.04 -3.38 -9.67
C LEU A 84 -2.71 -2.69 -9.43
N GLU A 85 -2.21 -1.96 -10.43
CA GLU A 85 -0.97 -1.19 -10.31
C GLU A 85 -1.17 0.23 -10.83
N TYR A 86 -0.73 1.21 -10.06
CA TYR A 86 -0.67 2.61 -10.44
C TYR A 86 0.51 3.28 -9.72
N SER A 87 0.63 4.61 -9.77
CA SER A 87 1.70 5.34 -9.10
C SER A 87 1.17 6.17 -7.95
N TRP A 88 1.77 6.07 -6.77
CA TRP A 88 1.55 7.03 -5.69
C TRP A 88 2.43 8.27 -5.89
N SER A 89 2.14 9.01 -6.95
CA SER A 89 2.82 10.26 -7.31
C SER A 89 1.83 11.18 -8.00
N ALA A 90 2.13 12.47 -8.04
CA ALA A 90 1.34 13.46 -8.80
C ALA A 90 2.20 14.19 -9.83
N GLY A 91 1.59 14.52 -10.97
CA GLY A 91 2.20 15.35 -12.00
C GLY A 91 3.57 14.84 -12.45
N ASN A 92 4.60 15.69 -12.31
CA ASN A 92 5.97 15.40 -12.75
C ASN A 92 6.86 14.81 -11.64
N GLU A 93 6.30 14.44 -10.48
CA GLU A 93 7.08 13.79 -9.43
C GLU A 93 7.64 12.43 -9.89
N PRO A 94 8.79 11.99 -9.35
CA PRO A 94 9.30 10.64 -9.58
C PRO A 94 8.22 9.59 -9.30
N GLN A 95 8.05 8.66 -10.24
CA GLN A 95 7.05 7.62 -10.10
C GLN A 95 7.38 6.74 -8.89
N ARG A 96 6.35 6.46 -8.09
CA ARG A 96 6.39 5.59 -6.91
C ARG A 96 5.34 4.49 -7.11
N PRO A 97 5.63 3.45 -7.90
CA PRO A 97 4.68 2.37 -8.13
C PRO A 97 4.17 1.74 -6.86
N ILE A 98 2.84 1.55 -6.84
CA ILE A 98 2.15 0.73 -5.86
C ILE A 98 1.38 -0.35 -6.61
N ARG A 99 1.63 -1.60 -6.21
CA ARG A 99 1.08 -2.78 -6.86
C ARG A 99 0.35 -3.61 -5.82
N TRP A 100 -0.94 -3.79 -6.03
CA TRP A 100 -1.82 -4.65 -5.28
C TRP A 100 -1.95 -5.99 -5.99
N ASN A 101 -1.53 -7.07 -5.35
CA ASN A 101 -1.77 -8.43 -5.81
C ASN A 101 -2.73 -9.11 -4.82
N LEU A 102 -3.86 -9.59 -5.33
CA LEU A 102 -4.86 -10.32 -4.57
C LEU A 102 -4.71 -11.79 -4.91
N VAL A 103 -4.24 -12.57 -3.94
CA VAL A 103 -4.05 -14.02 -4.05
C VAL A 103 -5.22 -14.68 -3.35
N PRO A 104 -6.20 -15.24 -4.09
CA PRO A 104 -7.26 -16.03 -3.48
C PRO A 104 -6.68 -17.29 -2.85
N ASP A 105 -7.27 -17.71 -1.74
CA ASP A 105 -7.10 -19.03 -1.17
C ASP A 105 -8.49 -19.62 -0.83
N ASP A 106 -8.53 -20.83 -0.28
CA ASP A 106 -9.78 -21.57 -0.07
C ASP A 106 -10.75 -20.86 0.88
N GLU A 107 -10.25 -20.01 1.77
CA GLU A 107 -11.03 -19.38 2.85
C GLU A 107 -11.02 -17.84 2.78
N GLY A 108 -10.49 -17.24 1.71
CA GLY A 108 -10.34 -15.78 1.64
C GLY A 108 -9.31 -15.29 0.64
N THR A 109 -8.60 -14.23 1.01
CA THR A 109 -7.65 -13.53 0.15
C THR A 109 -6.43 -13.05 0.92
N THR A 110 -5.25 -13.33 0.39
CA THR A 110 -4.02 -12.62 0.78
C THR A 110 -3.85 -11.37 -0.08
N VAL A 111 -3.80 -10.21 0.57
CA VAL A 111 -3.49 -8.91 -0.02
C VAL A 111 -1.99 -8.69 0.08
N GLU A 112 -1.32 -8.61 -1.07
CA GLU A 112 0.10 -8.27 -1.15
C GLU A 112 0.23 -6.87 -1.75
N LEU A 113 0.77 -5.94 -0.96
CA LEU A 113 1.11 -4.59 -1.39
C LEU A 113 2.61 -4.52 -1.64
N THR A 114 2.98 -4.23 -2.88
CA THR A 114 4.37 -3.91 -3.24
C THR A 114 4.52 -2.42 -3.50
N LEU A 115 5.45 -1.79 -2.79
CA LEU A 115 5.88 -0.41 -3.00
C LEU A 115 7.21 -0.43 -3.73
N LEU A 116 7.40 0.47 -4.69
CA LEU A 116 8.70 0.72 -5.29
C LEU A 116 9.11 2.18 -5.11
N LEU A 117 10.07 2.40 -4.23
CA LEU A 117 10.48 3.71 -3.73
C LEU A 117 11.88 4.06 -4.24
N PRO A 118 12.24 5.35 -4.37
CA PRO A 118 13.63 5.76 -4.40
C PRO A 118 14.35 5.27 -3.14
N ASP A 119 15.64 4.95 -3.25
CA ASP A 119 16.46 4.64 -2.08
C ASP A 119 16.92 5.93 -1.39
N ASP A 120 16.01 6.50 -0.60
CA ASP A 120 16.18 7.74 0.15
C ASP A 120 15.71 7.60 1.60
N ASP A 121 15.80 8.68 2.37
CA ASP A 121 15.40 8.74 3.78
C ASP A 121 13.88 8.60 4.01
N ARG A 122 13.08 8.51 2.94
CA ARG A 122 11.62 8.38 3.02
C ARG A 122 11.14 6.94 2.95
N VAL A 123 12.03 5.96 2.74
CA VAL A 123 11.66 4.54 2.62
C VAL A 123 10.86 4.08 3.85
N ALA A 124 11.42 4.27 5.05
CA ALA A 124 10.80 3.76 6.27
C ALA A 124 9.46 4.43 6.59
N ILE A 125 9.38 5.77 6.51
CA ILE A 125 8.13 6.51 6.75
C ILE A 125 7.05 6.15 5.73
N SER A 126 7.44 5.89 4.47
CA SER A 126 6.50 5.50 3.41
C SER A 126 5.95 4.09 3.65
N CYS A 127 6.81 3.14 4.03
CA CYS A 127 6.38 1.77 4.35
C CYS A 127 5.47 1.74 5.59
N ALA A 128 5.83 2.47 6.65
CA ALA A 128 5.01 2.60 7.85
C ALA A 128 3.65 3.27 7.57
N GLY A 129 3.61 4.27 6.69
CA GLY A 129 2.38 4.93 6.28
C GLY A 129 1.42 3.94 5.58
N TRP A 130 1.93 3.15 4.64
CA TRP A 130 1.11 2.12 3.97
C TRP A 130 0.72 0.98 4.90
N ASP A 131 1.58 0.57 5.82
CA ASP A 131 1.26 -0.41 6.85
C ASP A 131 0.07 0.04 7.72
N ALA A 132 0.05 1.31 8.14
CA ALA A 132 -1.07 1.89 8.88
C ALA A 132 -2.37 1.92 8.07
N HIS A 133 -2.31 2.27 6.77
CA HIS A 133 -3.48 2.23 5.90
C HIS A 133 -3.95 0.80 5.61
N LEU A 134 -3.06 -0.19 5.58
CA LEU A 134 -3.44 -1.60 5.48
C LEU A 134 -4.28 -2.05 6.68
N GLU A 135 -3.98 -1.60 7.91
CA GLU A 135 -4.86 -1.86 9.06
C GLU A 135 -6.23 -1.21 8.92
N MET A 136 -6.28 0.03 8.41
CA MET A 136 -7.55 0.71 8.13
C MET A 136 -8.37 -0.03 7.06
N LEU A 137 -7.70 -0.60 6.05
CA LEU A 137 -8.32 -1.46 5.04
C LEU A 137 -8.87 -2.73 5.68
N MET A 138 -8.09 -3.40 6.53
CA MET A 138 -8.53 -4.62 7.23
C MET A 138 -9.73 -4.35 8.13
N ALA A 139 -9.72 -3.26 8.91
CA ALA A 139 -10.86 -2.86 9.73
C ALA A 139 -12.09 -2.54 8.86
N SER A 140 -11.91 -1.81 7.76
CA SER A 140 -13.02 -1.42 6.87
C SER A 140 -13.65 -2.62 6.17
N LEU A 141 -12.87 -3.67 5.89
CA LEU A 141 -13.38 -4.94 5.36
C LEU A 141 -14.34 -5.65 6.35
N GLU A 142 -14.11 -5.47 7.65
CA GLU A 142 -15.01 -5.90 8.73
C GLU A 142 -16.17 -4.91 9.00
N GLY A 143 -16.26 -3.81 8.25
CA GLY A 143 -17.25 -2.76 8.48
C GLY A 143 -16.92 -1.87 9.68
N ILE A 144 -15.66 -1.87 10.15
CA ILE A 144 -15.18 -1.05 11.27
C ILE A 144 -14.37 0.12 10.71
N HIS A 145 -14.70 1.33 11.14
CA HIS A 145 -13.93 2.52 10.82
C HIS A 145 -13.04 2.90 12.00
N ILE A 146 -11.73 2.91 11.77
CA ILE A 146 -10.74 3.33 12.75
C ILE A 146 -10.06 4.63 12.30
N HIS A 147 -9.59 5.42 13.26
CA HIS A 147 -8.68 6.51 12.96
C HIS A 147 -7.30 5.97 12.58
N PHE A 148 -6.49 6.82 11.95
CA PHE A 148 -5.11 6.48 11.62
C PHE A 148 -4.36 5.91 12.84
N PRO A 149 -3.84 4.67 12.79
CA PRO A 149 -3.26 4.00 13.94
C PRO A 149 -1.85 4.54 14.23
N ALA A 150 -1.78 5.69 14.89
CA ALA A 150 -0.55 6.43 15.10
C ALA A 150 0.52 5.67 15.89
N ASP A 151 0.13 4.81 16.83
CA ASP A 151 1.05 4.00 17.64
C ASP A 151 1.73 2.94 16.77
N ARG A 152 0.92 2.18 16.01
CA ARG A 152 1.42 1.22 15.03
C ARG A 152 2.31 1.87 13.99
N PHE A 153 1.94 3.05 13.48
CA PHE A 153 2.78 3.80 12.54
C PHE A 153 4.17 4.09 13.13
N ARG A 154 4.27 4.50 14.41
CA ARG A 154 5.57 4.77 15.04
C ARG A 154 6.40 3.50 15.22
N GLU A 155 5.77 2.40 15.61
CA GLU A 155 6.42 1.09 15.73
C GLU A 155 6.91 0.57 14.38
N ALA A 156 6.05 0.58 13.36
CA ALA A 156 6.38 0.19 12.00
C ALA A 156 7.53 1.02 11.44
N ARG A 157 7.50 2.34 11.65
CA ARG A 157 8.56 3.24 11.18
C ARG A 157 9.91 2.87 11.81
N ALA A 158 9.95 2.70 13.13
CA ALA A 158 11.17 2.31 13.83
C ALA A 158 11.71 0.96 13.33
N ALA A 159 10.83 0.00 13.03
CA ALA A 159 11.24 -1.29 12.47
C ALA A 159 11.80 -1.14 11.04
N PHE A 160 11.12 -0.41 10.15
CA PHE A 160 11.63 -0.19 8.80
C PHE A 160 12.92 0.63 8.77
N ASP A 161 13.12 1.58 9.71
CA ASP A 161 14.39 2.31 9.84
C ASP A 161 15.55 1.32 10.10
N LEU A 162 15.39 0.37 11.03
CA LEU A 162 16.38 -0.67 11.30
C LEU A 162 16.63 -1.57 10.07
N MET A 163 15.58 -1.96 9.35
CA MET A 163 15.72 -2.80 8.15
C MET A 163 16.47 -2.08 7.02
N VAL A 164 16.25 -0.78 6.86
CA VAL A 164 16.95 0.06 5.87
C VAL A 164 18.45 0.17 6.20
N GLU A 165 18.82 0.16 7.48
CA GLU A 165 20.21 0.16 7.95
C GLU A 165 20.90 -1.21 7.78
N GLU A 166 20.18 -2.31 7.97
CA GLU A 166 20.71 -3.69 7.92
C GLU A 166 21.01 -4.22 6.50
N GLU A 167 20.43 -3.64 5.44
CA GLU A 167 20.71 -4.01 4.04
C GLU A 167 21.63 -3.00 3.32
N PRO A 168 22.87 -2.72 3.73
CA PRO A 168 23.68 -1.65 3.15
C PRO A 168 23.90 -1.82 1.64
N VAL A 169 23.87 -0.68 0.93
CA VAL A 169 24.17 -0.56 -0.50
C VAL A 169 25.54 -1.18 -0.79
N THR A 170 25.58 -2.18 -1.66
CA THR A 170 26.85 -2.69 -2.22
C THR A 170 27.25 -1.87 -3.44
#